data_AF-A0A6M3JS90-F1
#
_entry.id   AF-A0A6M3JS90-F1
#
_cell.length_a   1.000
_cell.length_b   1.000
_cell.length_c   1.000
_cell.angle_alpha   90.00
_cell.angle_beta   90.00
_cell.angle_gamma   90.00
#
_symmetry.space_group_name_H-M   'P 1'
#
loop_
_entity.id
_entity.type
_entity.pdbx_description
1 polymer ?
#
loop_
_entity_poly.entity_id
_entity_poly.type
_entity_poly.pdbx_seq_one_letter_code
_entity_poly.pdbx_strand_id
1 'polypeptide(L)'
;MKITIETKSYNQRRFGRPWIASVDFSTAKGEFSFGEWTGDHYNGGEGVLSIDAAPGYIIARGQKDNRQPKNSAPDFFVVRVDGTLSELGDKGAAYKYFLAHKDAAPDTDALAKERTALVARIAEIDAILNS
;
A
#
# COMPACT_ATOMS: atom_id res chain seq x y z
N MET A 1 -5.48 -6.89 -2.25
CA MET A 1 -4.41 -7.42 -3.13
C MET A 1 -3.10 -7.42 -2.34
N LYS A 2 -2.14 -8.26 -2.72
CA LYS A 2 -0.85 -8.33 -2.03
C LYS A 2 0.19 -7.44 -2.71
N ILE A 3 0.71 -6.47 -1.99
CA ILE A 3 1.81 -5.61 -2.43
C ILE A 3 3.12 -6.24 -1.96
N THR A 4 4.11 -6.36 -2.85
CA THR A 4 5.45 -6.85 -2.53
C THR A 4 6.53 -5.89 -3.01
N ILE A 5 7.57 -5.71 -2.19
CA ILE A 5 8.72 -4.87 -2.52
C ILE A 5 10.00 -5.60 -2.10
N GLU A 6 10.91 -5.80 -3.04
CA GLU A 6 12.23 -6.36 -2.75
C GLU A 6 13.12 -5.34 -2.01
N THR A 7 13.81 -5.80 -0.98
CA THR A 7 14.81 -5.03 -0.22
C THR A 7 16.20 -5.53 -0.54
N LYS A 8 17.18 -4.63 -0.60
CA LYS A 8 18.59 -5.00 -0.79
C LYS A 8 19.26 -5.32 0.55
N SER A 9 20.36 -6.08 0.48
CA SER A 9 21.25 -6.26 1.63
C SER A 9 21.76 -4.93 2.18
N TYR A 10 21.96 -4.85 3.50
CA TYR A 10 22.31 -3.63 4.22
C TYR A 10 23.25 -3.92 5.40
N ASN A 11 23.95 -2.88 5.88
CA ASN A 11 24.72 -2.98 7.12
C ASN A 11 23.77 -2.90 8.33
N GLN A 12 23.46 -4.05 8.93
CA GLN A 12 22.57 -4.19 10.08
C GLN A 12 23.05 -3.50 11.36
N ARG A 13 24.34 -3.19 11.48
CA ARG A 13 24.84 -2.36 12.59
C ARG A 13 24.41 -0.91 12.43
N ARG A 14 24.29 -0.44 11.18
CA ARG A 14 23.85 0.93 10.87
C ARG A 14 22.34 1.01 10.75
N PHE A 15 21.75 0.11 9.97
CA PHE A 15 20.34 0.19 9.62
C PHE A 15 19.53 -0.86 10.38
N GLY A 16 18.35 -0.46 10.86
CA GLY A 16 17.37 -1.37 11.45
C GLY A 16 16.68 -2.24 10.41
N ARG A 17 15.74 -3.05 10.88
CA ARG A 17 14.90 -3.90 10.03
C ARG A 17 14.06 -3.05 9.05
N PRO A 18 14.08 -3.32 7.73
CA PRO A 18 13.12 -2.75 6.79
C PRO A 18 11.68 -3.07 7.23
N TRP A 19 10.77 -2.14 6.98
CA TRP A 19 9.37 -2.32 7.33
C TRP A 19 8.44 -1.68 6.29
N ILE A 20 7.22 -2.20 6.25
CA ILE A 20 6.11 -1.71 5.44
C ILE A 20 4.86 -1.64 6.32
N ALA A 21 3.99 -0.66 6.08
CA ALA A 21 2.73 -0.49 6.78
C ALA A 21 1.70 0.18 5.88
N SER A 22 0.42 -0.11 6.10
CA SER A 22 -0.66 0.77 5.64
C SER A 22 -0.87 1.87 6.67
N VAL A 23 -1.25 3.06 6.19
CA VAL A 23 -1.41 4.25 7.04
C VAL A 23 -2.83 4.78 6.91
N ASP A 24 -3.54 4.83 8.03
CA ASP A 24 -4.83 5.48 8.15
C ASP A 24 -4.66 6.87 8.77
N PHE A 25 -5.03 7.90 8.02
CA PHE A 25 -4.92 9.30 8.43
C PHE A 25 -6.21 9.88 9.01
N SER A 26 -7.12 9.03 9.50
CA SER A 26 -8.28 9.43 10.32
C SER A 26 -7.88 10.36 11.47
N THR A 27 -6.63 10.26 11.94
CA THR A 27 -5.97 11.31 12.71
C THR A 27 -4.72 11.84 11.99
N ALA A 28 -4.34 13.10 12.24
CA ALA A 28 -3.12 13.69 11.67
C ALA A 28 -1.82 12.95 12.06
N LYS A 29 -1.87 12.12 13.12
CA LYS A 29 -0.73 11.29 13.51
C LYS A 29 -0.51 10.14 12.54
N GLY A 30 -1.56 9.63 11.90
CA GLY A 30 -1.53 8.41 11.11
C GLY A 30 -1.45 7.19 12.02
N GLU A 31 -2.36 6.23 11.85
CA GLU A 31 -2.29 4.91 12.47
C GLU A 31 -1.64 3.93 11.49
N PHE A 32 -0.66 3.16 11.95
CA PHE A 32 0.17 2.30 11.12
C PHE A 32 -0.18 0.84 11.39
N SER A 33 -0.66 0.16 10.36
CA SER A 33 -0.90 -1.29 10.37
C SER A 33 0.22 -1.98 9.61
N PHE A 34 1.11 -2.65 10.34
CA PHE A 34 2.35 -3.20 9.79
C PHE A 34 2.12 -4.48 8.99
N GLY A 35 2.82 -4.58 7.87
CA GLY A 35 2.98 -5.82 7.12
C GLY A 35 4.20 -6.62 7.58
N GLU A 36 4.65 -7.50 6.70
CA GLU A 36 5.73 -8.45 6.98
C GLU A 36 7.00 -8.11 6.19
N TRP A 37 8.15 -8.53 6.72
CA TRP A 37 9.41 -8.56 6.01
C TRP A 37 10.09 -9.91 6.24
N THR A 38 10.44 -10.60 5.15
CA THR A 38 10.94 -11.98 5.18
C THR A 38 12.46 -12.11 5.13
N GLY A 39 13.20 -11.00 5.24
CA GLY A 39 14.66 -11.01 5.15
C GLY A 39 15.37 -11.38 6.46
N ASP A 40 16.70 -11.46 6.38
CA ASP A 40 17.56 -11.78 7.53
C ASP A 40 18.14 -10.51 8.16
N HIS A 41 17.54 -10.04 9.25
CA HIS A 41 18.06 -8.87 9.95
C HIS A 41 19.43 -9.12 10.59
N TYR A 42 19.71 -10.32 11.08
CA TYR A 42 20.93 -10.62 11.82
C TYR A 42 22.17 -10.52 10.93
N ASN A 43 22.04 -10.92 9.66
CA ASN A 43 23.11 -10.80 8.67
C ASN A 43 22.97 -9.60 7.73
N GLY A 44 21.89 -8.81 7.85
CA GLY A 44 21.62 -7.69 6.94
C GLY A 44 21.29 -8.16 5.52
N GLY A 45 20.68 -9.34 5.40
CA GLY A 45 20.29 -9.94 4.13
C GLY A 45 19.11 -9.24 3.48
N GLU A 46 19.02 -9.42 2.16
CA GLU A 46 17.85 -9.07 1.36
C GLU A 46 16.59 -9.85 1.79
N GLY A 47 15.46 -9.43 1.24
CA GLY A 47 14.16 -9.99 1.61
C GLY A 47 13.03 -9.29 0.89
N VAL A 48 11.80 -9.67 1.23
CA VAL A 48 10.59 -9.12 0.61
C VAL A 48 9.73 -8.48 1.69
N LEU A 49 9.41 -7.20 1.51
CA LEU A 49 8.32 -6.54 2.22
C LEU A 49 7.00 -6.98 1.62
N SER A 50 6.02 -7.35 2.44
CA SER A 50 4.69 -7.70 1.93
C SER A 50 3.55 -7.19 2.82
N ILE A 51 2.47 -6.74 2.19
CA ILE A 51 1.27 -6.26 2.89
C ILE A 51 0.03 -6.42 2.01
N ASP A 52 -1.10 -6.75 2.63
CA ASP A 52 -2.39 -6.68 1.97
C ASP A 52 -2.92 -5.24 1.97
N ALA A 53 -3.21 -4.73 0.78
CA ALA A 53 -3.75 -3.39 0.59
C ALA A 53 -4.79 -3.39 -0.53
N ALA A 54 -5.73 -2.45 -0.47
CA ALA A 54 -6.69 -2.20 -1.55
C ALA A 54 -6.31 -0.92 -2.31
N PRO A 55 -6.83 -0.71 -3.54
CA PRO A 55 -6.65 0.56 -4.24
C PRO A 55 -7.10 1.73 -3.37
N GLY A 56 -6.35 2.83 -3.42
CA GLY A 56 -6.56 4.01 -2.59
C GLY A 56 -5.89 3.96 -1.21
N TYR A 57 -5.42 2.79 -0.76
CA TYR A 57 -4.71 2.69 0.52
C TYR A 57 -3.39 3.45 0.43
N ILE A 58 -3.04 4.13 1.53
CA ILE A 58 -1.73 4.75 1.69
C ILE A 58 -0.79 3.72 2.33
N ILE A 59 0.38 3.55 1.73
CA ILE A 59 1.42 2.65 2.17
C ILE A 59 2.62 3.48 2.58
N ALA A 60 3.19 3.20 3.74
CA ALA A 60 4.47 3.69 4.17
C ALA A 60 5.48 2.56 4.20
N ARG A 61 6.72 2.86 3.83
CA ARG A 61 7.86 1.96 4.07
C ARG A 61 9.03 2.76 4.61
N GLY A 62 9.91 2.07 5.32
CA GLY A 62 11.12 2.72 5.80
C GLY A 62 12.13 1.76 6.37
N GLN A 63 13.26 2.35 6.76
CA GLN A 63 14.33 1.66 7.45
C GLN A 63 15.04 2.66 8.36
N LYS A 64 15.17 2.31 9.65
CA LYS A 64 15.82 3.18 10.62
C LYS A 64 17.32 3.25 10.33
N ASP A 65 17.89 4.44 10.20
CA ASP A 65 19.34 4.68 10.22
C ASP A 65 19.76 5.09 11.64
N ASN A 66 20.42 4.18 12.36
CA ASN A 66 20.88 4.42 13.73
C ASN A 66 22.01 5.44 13.81
N ARG A 67 22.68 5.74 12.69
CA ARG A 67 23.76 6.74 12.63
C ARG A 67 23.23 8.13 12.28
N GLN A 68 22.22 8.22 11.41
CA GLN A 68 21.61 9.48 11.00
C GLN A 68 20.08 9.37 11.05
N PRO A 69 19.46 9.54 12.23
CA PRO A 69 18.02 9.35 12.41
C PRO A 69 17.15 10.20 11.47
N LYS A 70 17.64 11.36 11.04
CA LYS A 70 16.96 12.22 10.05
C LYS A 70 16.73 11.55 8.69
N ASN A 71 17.54 10.54 8.34
CA ASN A 71 17.39 9.76 7.11
C ASN A 71 16.41 8.57 7.29
N SER A 72 15.78 8.44 8.46
CA SER A 72 14.81 7.37 8.76
C SER A 72 13.37 7.77 8.44
N ALA A 73 13.16 8.93 7.81
CA ALA A 73 11.85 9.35 7.37
C ALA A 73 11.29 8.32 6.38
N PRO A 74 10.03 7.87 6.55
CA PRO A 74 9.44 6.90 5.65
C PRO A 74 9.05 7.54 4.33
N ASP A 75 9.07 6.71 3.29
CA ASP A 75 8.48 7.02 1.98
C ASP A 75 6.99 6.68 2.03
N PHE A 76 6.15 7.52 1.43
CA PHE A 76 4.71 7.29 1.34
C PHE A 76 4.26 7.07 -0.11
N PHE A 77 3.33 6.14 -0.29
CA PHE A 77 2.76 5.76 -1.57
C PHE A 77 1.24 5.62 -1.47
N VAL A 78 0.55 5.74 -2.60
CA VAL A 78 -0.82 5.25 -2.76
C VAL A 78 -0.86 4.04 -3.68
N VAL A 79 -1.69 3.06 -3.32
CA VAL A 79 -1.99 1.90 -4.16
C VAL A 79 -2.95 2.30 -5.27
N ARG A 80 -2.56 2.07 -6.53
CA ARG A 80 -3.41 2.29 -7.70
C ARG A 80 -4.33 1.11 -7.95
N VAL A 81 -5.30 1.30 -8.85
CA VAL A 81 -6.30 0.26 -9.19
C VAL A 81 -5.65 -0.99 -9.79
N ASP A 82 -4.56 -0.82 -10.52
CA ASP A 82 -3.76 -1.91 -11.10
C ASP A 82 -2.78 -2.56 -10.09
N GLY A 83 -2.77 -2.09 -8.85
CA GLY A 83 -1.88 -2.56 -7.79
C GLY A 83 -0.47 -1.98 -7.81
N THR A 84 -0.18 -1.02 -8.69
CA THR A 84 1.08 -0.29 -8.66
C THR A 84 1.10 0.74 -7.53
N LEU A 85 2.31 1.15 -7.12
CA LEU A 85 2.51 2.18 -6.10
C LEU A 85 2.87 3.50 -6.77
N SER A 86 2.15 4.58 -6.40
CA SER A 86 2.53 5.94 -6.76
C SER A 86 3.01 6.72 -5.55
N GLU A 87 4.16 7.35 -5.67
CA GLU A 87 4.77 8.11 -4.59
C GLU A 87 3.95 9.36 -4.24
N LEU A 88 3.81 9.64 -2.94
CA LEU A 88 3.11 10.80 -2.38
C LEU A 88 4.07 11.84 -1.80
N GLY A 89 5.37 11.54 -1.72
CA GLY A 89 6.36 12.40 -1.08
C GLY A 89 6.36 12.24 0.44
N ASP A 90 6.21 13.35 1.17
CA ASP A 90 6.29 13.35 2.63
C ASP A 90 4.95 13.01 3.32
N LYS A 91 5.00 12.91 4.65
CA LYS A 91 3.81 12.65 5.49
C LYS A 91 2.71 13.69 5.30
N GLY A 92 3.08 14.97 5.09
CA GLY A 92 2.12 16.05 4.93
C GLY A 92 1.37 15.95 3.60
N ALA A 93 2.07 15.57 2.53
CA ALA A 93 1.47 15.28 1.23
C ALA A 93 0.59 14.04 1.28
N ALA A 94 1.01 12.98 1.97
CA ALA A 94 0.17 11.80 2.20
C ALA A 94 -1.10 12.12 3.01
N TYR A 95 -1.00 12.96 4.04
CA TYR A 95 -2.16 13.42 4.81
C TYR A 95 -3.13 14.25 3.96
N LYS A 96 -2.60 15.18 3.14
CA LYS A 96 -3.43 15.95 2.19
C LYS A 96 -4.12 15.05 1.17
N TYR A 97 -3.41 14.04 0.67
CA TYR A 97 -4.00 13.03 -0.22
C TYR A 97 -5.17 12.33 0.47
N PHE A 98 -4.97 11.86 1.71
CA PHE A 98 -6.06 11.26 2.49
C PHE A 98 -7.24 12.22 2.63
N LEU A 99 -7.03 13.47 3.06
CA LEU A 99 -8.11 14.43 3.23
C LEU A 99 -8.90 14.70 1.93
N ALA A 100 -8.21 14.75 0.79
CA ALA A 100 -8.85 14.95 -0.51
C ALA A 100 -9.70 13.75 -0.95
N HIS A 101 -9.44 12.55 -0.41
CA HIS A 101 -10.08 11.31 -0.83
C HIS A 101 -10.87 10.61 0.30
N LYS A 102 -10.85 11.14 1.53
CA LYS A 102 -11.56 10.54 2.68
C LYS A 102 -13.08 10.52 2.47
N ASP A 103 -13.58 11.52 1.75
CA ASP A 103 -15.00 11.67 1.41
C ASP A 103 -15.33 11.04 0.05
N ALA A 104 -14.32 10.62 -0.70
CA ALA A 104 -14.46 9.68 -1.80
C ALA A 104 -14.60 8.27 -1.21
N ALA A 105 -15.63 8.08 -0.37
CA ALA A 105 -16.16 6.74 -0.17
C ALA A 105 -16.47 6.19 -1.57
N PRO A 106 -16.13 4.92 -1.86
CA PRO A 106 -16.63 4.30 -3.07
C PRO A 106 -18.15 4.47 -3.03
N ASP A 107 -18.72 5.13 -4.04
CA ASP A 107 -20.16 5.21 -4.17
C ASP A 107 -20.65 3.76 -4.31
N THR A 108 -21.11 3.21 -3.18
CA THR A 108 -21.50 1.82 -3.06
C THR A 108 -22.69 1.52 -3.97
N ASP A 109 -23.49 2.55 -4.29
CA ASP A 109 -24.59 2.47 -5.23
C ASP A 109 -24.07 2.44 -6.68
N ALA A 110 -23.05 3.24 -7.01
CA ALA A 110 -22.37 3.16 -8.31
C ALA A 110 -21.68 1.81 -8.53
N LEU A 111 -20.96 1.29 -7.53
CA LEU A 111 -20.33 -0.03 -7.59
C LEU A 111 -21.35 -1.17 -7.67
N ALA A 112 -22.48 -1.05 -6.97
CA ALA A 112 -23.56 -2.02 -7.06
C ALA A 112 -24.20 -2.03 -8.46
N LYS A 113 -24.39 -0.85 -9.06
CA LYS A 113 -24.86 -0.71 -10.45
C LYS A 113 -23.87 -1.32 -11.44
N GLU A 114 -22.58 -1.01 -11.30
CA GLU A 114 -21.54 -1.55 -12.19
C GLU A 114 -21.42 -3.07 -12.07
N ARG A 115 -21.43 -3.62 -10.84
CA ARG A 115 -21.50 -5.07 -10.60
C ARG A 115 -22.71 -5.70 -11.28
N THR A 116 -23.88 -5.07 -11.17
CA THR A 116 -25.11 -5.58 -11.78
C THR A 116 -25.03 -5.60 -13.31
N ALA A 117 -24.47 -4.53 -13.90
CA ALA A 117 -24.25 -4.45 -15.34
C ALA A 117 -23.25 -5.51 -15.84
N LEU A 118 -22.16 -5.74 -15.11
CA LEU A 118 -21.17 -6.77 -15.46
C LEU A 118 -21.75 -8.18 -15.38
N VAL A 119 -22.55 -8.48 -14.35
CA VAL A 119 -23.24 -9.78 -14.21
C VAL A 119 -24.21 -10.01 -15.36
N ALA A 120 -24.97 -8.99 -15.76
CA ALA A 120 -25.86 -9.08 -16.92
C ALA A 120 -25.09 -9.35 -18.22
N ARG A 121 -23.95 -8.67 -18.43
CA ARG A 121 -23.10 -8.86 -19.59
C ARG A 121 -22.50 -10.27 -19.67
N ILE A 122 -22.08 -10.82 -18.53
CA ILE A 122 -21.57 -12.20 -18.44
C ILE A 122 -22.67 -13.20 -18.82
N ALA A 123 -23.89 -13.00 -18.30
CA ALA A 123 -25.02 -13.86 -18.64
C ALA A 123 -25.37 -13.85 -20.15
N GLU A 124 -25.28 -12.67 -20.80
CA GLU A 124 -25.44 -12.57 -22.27
C GLU A 124 -24.36 -13.35 -23.02
N ILE A 125 -23.10 -13.24 -22.59
CA ILE A 125 -21.97 -13.97 -23.19
C ILE A 125 -22.17 -15.48 -23.03
N ASP A 126 -22.55 -15.94 -21.84
CA ASP A 126 -22.80 -17.36 -21.57
C ASP A 126 -23.95 -17.92 -22.42
N ALA A 127 -25.00 -17.11 -22.67
CA ALA A 127 -26.10 -17.52 -23.53
C ALA A 127 -25.66 -17.66 -25.01
N ILE A 128 -24.77 -16.81 -25.49
CA ILE A 128 -24.21 -16.87 -26.86
C ILE A 128 -23.25 -18.07 -26.99
N LEU A 129 -22.44 -18.36 -25.98
CA LEU A 129 -21.46 -19.44 -26.03
C LEU A 129 -22.09 -20.83 -25.90
N ASN A 130 -23.27 -20.94 -25.29
CA ASN A 130 -23.99 -22.20 -25.09
C ASN A 130 -25.18 -22.40 -26.05
N SER A 131 -25.34 -21.52 -27.05
CA SER A 131 -26.29 -21.65 -28.18
C SER A 131 -25.61 -22.21 -29.42
#